data_AF-L0EVC3-F1
#
_entry.id   AF-L0EVC3-F1
#
_cell.length_a   1.000
_cell.length_b   1.000
_cell.length_c   1.000
_cell.angle_alpha   90.00
_cell.angle_beta   90.00
_cell.angle_gamma   90.00
#
_symmetry.space_group_name_H-M   'P 1'
#
loop_
_entity.id
_entity.type
_entity.pdbx_description
1 polymer ?
#
loop_
_entity_poly.entity_id
_entity_poly.type
_entity_poly.pdbx_seq_one_letter_code
_entity_poly.pdbx_strand_id
1 'polypeptide(L)'
;MIFSNRNYTYLTKIIISILFLWAFIIEHASASMLDVIKNRGFIKCGVSTGVPGFSQPDSSGNWKGFDVDFCKAIAAAIFNNPSKVKYLPLSTIERFIALQSGDVDILSRNTTYTLSRNTSLHLSFHPITYYDGQGFLVKKKLNIKSALELSDVSICTWSGTTDQLNASDYFKSHNIAYKIFAYDKEEEAISAYEGDRCDVYTTDQSALYTSRLTLKKPDEHIILPEIISKEPLAPAVLENDTQWINIISWVHFALVNAEEFGITKENVDKMLNSDEPAIKRFLGREPRSNLGSGLGLTEDWAYRIIKSVGNYGEIFESNLGSGSPFKIPRNYNNLWKKGGLQYAPPVL
;
A
#
# COMPACT_ATOMS: atom_id res chain seq x y z
N MET A 1 -37.08 30.06 -79.38
CA MET A 1 -37.70 30.58 -78.14
C MET A 1 -38.01 29.41 -77.23
N ILE A 2 -37.53 29.50 -75.98
CA ILE A 2 -38.00 28.79 -74.78
C ILE A 2 -37.64 27.28 -74.69
N PHE A 3 -36.54 27.02 -73.98
CA PHE A 3 -36.28 25.73 -73.33
C PHE A 3 -37.27 25.53 -72.18
N SER A 4 -37.97 24.40 -72.15
CA SER A 4 -38.88 24.01 -71.06
C SER A 4 -38.45 22.68 -70.44
N ASN A 5 -38.10 22.77 -69.15
CA ASN A 5 -38.27 21.80 -68.06
C ASN A 5 -38.27 20.30 -68.39
N ARG A 6 -37.14 19.64 -68.13
CA ARG A 6 -37.11 18.19 -67.87
C ARG A 6 -35.96 17.75 -66.97
N ASN A 7 -35.75 18.41 -65.83
CA ASN A 7 -34.73 18.03 -64.83
C ASN A 7 -35.29 17.95 -63.40
N TYR A 8 -36.36 17.18 -63.16
CA TYR A 8 -36.94 17.03 -61.81
C TYR A 8 -37.37 15.60 -61.43
N THR A 9 -36.79 14.56 -62.02
CA THR A 9 -37.18 13.17 -61.70
C THR A 9 -36.07 12.21 -61.33
N TYR A 10 -34.81 12.65 -61.20
CA TYR A 10 -33.70 11.76 -60.81
C TYR A 10 -32.84 12.21 -59.62
N LEU A 11 -33.08 13.39 -59.03
CA LEU A 11 -32.34 13.82 -57.83
C LEU A 11 -32.99 13.41 -56.49
N THR A 12 -34.24 12.95 -56.48
CA THR A 12 -34.98 12.61 -55.25
C THR A 12 -34.82 11.15 -54.80
N LYS A 13 -33.98 10.34 -55.47
CA LYS A 13 -33.73 8.93 -55.08
C LYS A 13 -32.29 8.62 -54.67
N ILE A 14 -31.38 9.60 -54.64
CA ILE A 14 -29.97 9.40 -54.25
C ILE A 14 -29.60 10.17 -52.96
N ILE A 15 -30.55 10.86 -52.33
CA ILE A 15 -30.31 11.61 -51.06
C ILE A 15 -30.87 10.85 -49.82
N ILE A 16 -31.49 9.67 -49.99
CA ILE A 16 -32.12 8.90 -48.90
C ILE A 16 -31.32 7.63 -48.52
N SER A 17 -30.03 7.53 -48.90
CA SER A 17 -29.17 6.41 -48.46
C SER A 17 -27.86 6.83 -47.80
N ILE A 18 -27.68 8.11 -47.43
CA ILE A 18 -26.46 8.60 -46.74
C ILE A 18 -26.76 9.06 -45.30
N LEU A 19 -28.01 9.07 -44.85
CA LEU A 19 -28.39 9.44 -43.49
C LEU A 19 -28.93 8.21 -42.75
N PHE A 20 -28.05 7.40 -42.16
CA PHE A 20 -28.26 6.60 -40.93
C PHE A 20 -27.10 5.60 -40.75
N LEU A 21 -25.87 6.13 -40.65
CA LEU A 21 -24.78 5.46 -39.94
C LEU A 21 -24.25 6.44 -38.89
N TRP A 22 -25.14 6.79 -37.95
CA TRP A 22 -24.68 7.12 -36.61
C TRP A 22 -24.14 5.81 -36.04
N ALA A 23 -22.85 5.56 -36.25
CA ALA A 23 -22.11 4.68 -35.38
C ALA A 23 -22.24 5.31 -33.99
N PHE A 24 -23.16 4.80 -33.17
CA PHE A 24 -23.05 4.94 -31.73
C PHE A 24 -21.70 4.33 -31.38
N ILE A 25 -20.70 5.19 -31.23
CA ILE A 25 -19.54 4.87 -30.41
C ILE A 25 -20.16 4.76 -29.02
N ILE A 26 -20.60 3.54 -28.67
CA ILE A 26 -20.79 3.19 -27.28
C ILE A 26 -19.37 3.26 -26.73
N GLU A 27 -19.01 4.41 -26.15
CA GLU A 27 -17.99 4.43 -25.11
C GLU A 27 -18.46 3.37 -24.11
N HIS A 28 -17.88 2.17 -24.23
CA HIS A 28 -17.86 1.25 -23.12
C HIS A 28 -16.99 1.97 -22.09
N ALA A 29 -17.63 2.81 -21.27
CA ALA A 29 -17.06 3.24 -20.02
C ALA A 29 -16.70 1.93 -19.30
N SER A 30 -15.42 1.59 -19.29
CA SER A 30 -14.94 0.48 -18.49
C SER A 30 -15.46 0.74 -17.08
N ALA A 31 -16.12 -0.25 -16.50
CA ALA A 31 -16.61 -0.13 -15.13
C ALA A 31 -15.45 0.31 -14.24
N SER A 32 -15.69 1.30 -13.37
CA SER A 32 -14.69 1.73 -12.39
C SER A 32 -14.30 0.54 -11.51
N MET A 33 -13.08 0.52 -10.99
CA MET A 33 -12.66 -0.50 -10.03
C MET A 33 -13.58 -0.53 -8.82
N LEU A 34 -14.09 0.63 -8.38
CA LEU A 34 -15.09 0.72 -7.32
C LEU A 34 -16.37 -0.06 -7.67
N ASP A 35 -16.90 0.09 -8.89
CA ASP A 35 -18.10 -0.63 -9.32
C ASP A 35 -17.85 -2.13 -9.44
N VAL A 36 -16.69 -2.52 -9.98
CA VAL A 36 -16.26 -3.93 -10.03
C VAL A 36 -16.21 -4.53 -8.62
N ILE A 37 -15.60 -3.83 -7.67
CA ILE A 37 -15.51 -4.24 -6.26
C ILE A 37 -16.88 -4.32 -5.62
N LYS A 38 -17.75 -3.30 -5.80
CA LYS A 38 -19.10 -3.28 -5.23
C LYS A 38 -19.96 -4.43 -5.76
N ASN A 39 -19.94 -4.66 -7.08
CA ASN A 39 -20.67 -5.75 -7.72
C ASN A 39 -20.18 -7.13 -7.26
N ARG A 40 -18.86 -7.28 -7.08
CA ARG A 40 -18.25 -8.51 -6.56
C ARG A 40 -18.49 -8.69 -5.05
N GLY A 41 -18.68 -7.60 -4.31
CA GLY A 41 -18.99 -7.58 -2.89
C GLY A 41 -17.80 -7.81 -1.95
N PHE A 42 -16.56 -7.73 -2.45
CA PHE A 42 -15.32 -7.77 -1.66
C PHE A 42 -14.10 -7.25 -2.46
N ILE A 43 -13.09 -6.79 -1.73
CA ILE A 43 -11.77 -6.38 -2.27
C ILE A 43 -10.86 -7.61 -2.36
N LYS A 44 -10.10 -7.74 -3.43
CA LYS A 44 -8.96 -8.65 -3.53
C LYS A 44 -7.69 -7.88 -3.17
N CYS A 45 -7.12 -8.15 -2.00
CA CYS A 45 -5.91 -7.48 -1.53
C CYS A 45 -4.70 -8.41 -1.69
N GLY A 46 -3.72 -7.99 -2.48
CA GLY A 46 -2.42 -8.65 -2.55
C GLY A 46 -1.59 -8.27 -1.33
N VAL A 47 -1.10 -9.28 -0.59
CA VAL A 47 -0.32 -9.11 0.64
C VAL A 47 0.98 -9.90 0.58
N SER A 48 1.89 -9.69 1.53
CA SER A 48 3.10 -10.51 1.61
C SER A 48 2.78 -11.97 1.96
N THR A 49 3.70 -12.89 1.70
CA THR A 49 3.53 -14.30 2.08
C THR A 49 3.60 -14.55 3.58
N GLY A 50 4.11 -13.60 4.39
CA GLY A 50 4.25 -13.81 5.82
C GLY A 50 5.21 -12.87 6.57
N VAL A 51 5.32 -11.59 6.19
CA VAL A 51 6.14 -10.60 6.91
C VAL A 51 5.49 -10.28 8.26
N PRO A 52 6.08 -10.67 9.40
CA PRO A 52 5.46 -10.45 10.71
C PRO A 52 5.27 -8.96 10.98
N GLY A 53 4.13 -8.59 11.57
CA GLY A 53 3.73 -7.21 11.81
C GLY A 53 3.10 -6.50 10.60
N PHE A 54 3.45 -6.88 9.37
CA PHE A 54 2.90 -6.26 8.15
C PHE A 54 1.76 -7.07 7.55
N SER A 55 1.98 -8.36 7.30
CA SER A 55 1.00 -9.26 6.70
C SER A 55 1.33 -10.71 7.03
N GLN A 56 0.60 -11.28 7.99
CA GLN A 56 0.81 -12.66 8.41
C GLN A 56 -0.53 -13.35 8.66
N PRO A 57 -0.74 -14.58 8.15
CA PRO A 57 -1.88 -15.38 8.56
C PRO A 57 -1.68 -15.93 9.97
N ASP A 58 -2.73 -15.96 10.78
CA ASP A 58 -2.75 -16.72 12.02
C ASP A 58 -2.96 -18.23 11.76
N SER A 59 -2.92 -19.04 12.82
CA SER A 59 -3.10 -20.50 12.73
C SER A 59 -4.47 -20.93 12.19
N SER A 60 -5.45 -20.02 12.19
CA SER A 60 -6.80 -20.24 11.65
C SER A 60 -6.95 -19.68 10.23
N GLY A 61 -5.87 -19.15 9.63
CA GLY A 61 -5.86 -18.57 8.30
C GLY A 61 -6.40 -17.13 8.23
N ASN A 62 -6.67 -16.49 9.36
CA ASN A 62 -7.07 -15.08 9.37
C ASN A 62 -5.84 -14.19 9.24
N TRP A 63 -5.91 -13.22 8.33
CA TRP A 63 -4.82 -12.28 8.11
C TRP A 63 -4.82 -11.16 9.15
N LYS A 64 -3.62 -10.83 9.65
CA LYS A 64 -3.34 -9.70 10.54
C LYS A 64 -2.08 -8.96 10.09
N GLY A 65 -1.95 -7.71 10.52
CA GLY A 65 -0.79 -6.87 10.24
C GLY A 65 -1.18 -5.49 9.72
N PHE A 66 -0.19 -4.62 9.67
CA PHE A 66 -0.33 -3.23 9.26
C PHE A 66 -0.93 -3.07 7.84
N ASP A 67 -0.37 -3.78 6.85
CA ASP A 67 -0.85 -3.73 5.47
C ASP A 67 -2.23 -4.39 5.31
N VAL A 68 -2.51 -5.40 6.14
CA VAL A 68 -3.80 -6.09 6.20
C VAL A 68 -4.89 -5.16 6.74
N ASP A 69 -4.61 -4.44 7.83
CA ASP A 69 -5.57 -3.51 8.42
C ASP A 69 -5.84 -2.31 7.50
N PHE A 70 -4.89 -1.95 6.64
CA PHE A 70 -5.16 -1.02 5.54
C PHE A 70 -6.19 -1.57 4.52
N CYS A 71 -6.09 -2.84 4.11
CA CYS A 71 -7.12 -3.47 3.26
C CYS A 71 -8.50 -3.45 3.96
N LYS A 72 -8.53 -3.74 5.28
CA LYS A 72 -9.76 -3.69 6.08
C LYS A 72 -10.34 -2.29 6.18
N ALA A 73 -9.49 -1.26 6.26
CA ALA A 73 -9.91 0.15 6.24
C ALA A 73 -10.67 0.48 4.94
N ILE A 74 -10.12 0.07 3.79
CA ILE A 74 -10.78 0.28 2.49
C ILE A 74 -12.13 -0.47 2.44
N ALA A 75 -12.17 -1.72 2.91
CA ALA A 75 -13.41 -2.50 2.96
C ALA A 75 -14.46 -1.89 3.89
N ALA A 76 -14.05 -1.32 5.02
CA ALA A 76 -14.93 -0.58 5.92
C ALA A 76 -15.50 0.67 5.25
N ALA A 77 -14.68 1.43 4.51
CA ALA A 77 -15.12 2.61 3.78
C ALA A 77 -16.20 2.27 2.73
N ILE A 78 -15.99 1.20 1.95
CA ILE A 78 -16.88 0.80 0.84
C ILE A 78 -18.13 0.08 1.35
N PHE A 79 -17.97 -0.87 2.27
CA PHE A 79 -19.01 -1.84 2.63
C PHE A 79 -19.55 -1.71 4.06
N ASN A 80 -19.00 -0.80 4.87
CA ASN A 80 -19.23 -0.77 6.32
C ASN A 80 -18.96 -2.14 6.98
N ASN A 81 -18.00 -2.90 6.44
CA ASN A 81 -17.66 -4.23 6.92
C ASN A 81 -16.19 -4.54 6.60
N PRO A 82 -15.29 -4.55 7.61
CA PRO A 82 -13.86 -4.79 7.40
C PRO A 82 -13.53 -6.20 6.92
N SER A 83 -14.46 -7.16 7.05
CA SER A 83 -14.27 -8.55 6.61
C SER A 83 -14.52 -8.75 5.11
N LYS A 84 -14.91 -7.71 4.36
CA LYS A 84 -15.12 -7.77 2.90
C LYS A 84 -13.82 -7.68 2.11
N VAL A 85 -12.84 -8.49 2.50
CA VAL A 85 -11.53 -8.61 1.87
C VAL A 85 -11.19 -10.08 1.66
N LYS A 86 -10.64 -10.41 0.50
CA LYS A 86 -9.93 -11.68 0.24
C LYS A 86 -8.46 -11.36 0.03
N TYR A 87 -7.61 -12.09 0.74
CA TYR A 87 -6.17 -11.89 0.70
C TYR A 87 -5.53 -12.90 -0.25
N LEU A 88 -4.62 -12.42 -1.11
CA LEU A 88 -3.78 -13.25 -1.94
C LEU A 88 -2.31 -13.05 -1.49
N PRO A 89 -1.68 -14.05 -0.85
CA PRO A 89 -0.25 -13.98 -0.53
C PRO A 89 0.58 -14.02 -1.81
N LEU A 90 1.46 -13.03 -1.98
CA LEU A 90 2.27 -12.86 -3.19
C LEU A 90 3.74 -12.77 -2.85
N SER A 91 4.54 -13.57 -3.54
CA SER A 91 6.01 -13.46 -3.51
C SER A 91 6.46 -12.11 -4.09
N THR A 92 7.72 -11.77 -3.88
CA THR A 92 8.30 -10.51 -4.41
C THR A 92 8.26 -10.45 -5.94
N ILE A 93 8.35 -11.59 -6.62
CA ILE A 93 8.37 -11.70 -8.09
C ILE A 93 6.94 -11.61 -8.65
N GLU A 94 5.98 -12.26 -8.02
CA GLU A 94 4.61 -12.36 -8.56
C GLU A 94 3.74 -11.12 -8.29
N ARG A 95 4.07 -10.32 -7.27
CA ARG A 95 3.20 -9.26 -6.74
C ARG A 95 2.72 -8.23 -7.77
N PHE A 96 3.59 -7.82 -8.69
CA PHE A 96 3.25 -6.83 -9.71
C PHE A 96 2.48 -7.45 -10.86
N ILE A 97 2.82 -8.69 -11.24
CA ILE A 97 2.12 -9.45 -12.27
C ILE A 97 0.67 -9.67 -11.85
N ALA A 98 0.44 -10.08 -10.59
CA ALA A 98 -0.91 -10.29 -10.04
C ALA A 98 -1.76 -9.01 -10.02
N LEU A 99 -1.15 -7.84 -9.82
CA LEU A 99 -1.85 -6.56 -9.90
C LEU A 99 -2.15 -6.20 -11.36
N GLN A 100 -1.19 -6.38 -12.27
CA GLN A 100 -1.34 -6.13 -13.71
C GLN A 100 -2.37 -7.04 -14.38
N SER A 101 -2.48 -8.30 -13.93
CA SER A 101 -3.46 -9.27 -14.42
C SER A 101 -4.87 -9.07 -13.85
N GLY A 102 -5.05 -8.24 -12.82
CA GLY A 102 -6.31 -8.09 -12.11
C GLY A 102 -6.65 -9.25 -11.16
N ASP A 103 -5.65 -10.08 -10.81
CA ASP A 103 -5.81 -11.09 -9.76
C ASP A 103 -6.02 -10.44 -8.39
N VAL A 104 -5.50 -9.22 -8.19
CA VAL A 104 -5.77 -8.35 -7.05
C VAL A 104 -6.19 -6.95 -7.50
N ASP A 105 -6.99 -6.25 -6.68
CA ASP A 105 -7.43 -4.87 -6.97
C ASP A 105 -6.44 -3.82 -6.45
N ILE A 106 -5.66 -4.22 -5.45
CA ILE A 106 -4.68 -3.42 -4.75
C ILE A 106 -3.59 -4.34 -4.22
N LEU A 107 -2.35 -3.88 -4.30
CA LEU A 107 -1.21 -4.49 -3.62
C LEU A 107 -0.93 -3.68 -2.34
N SER A 108 -1.44 -4.13 -1.20
CA SER A 108 -1.12 -3.57 0.12
C SER A 108 -0.10 -4.50 0.76
N ARG A 109 1.17 -4.17 0.54
CA ARG A 109 2.32 -4.99 0.92
C ARG A 109 3.51 -4.07 1.04
N ASN A 110 4.39 -4.28 2.01
CA ASN A 110 5.72 -3.65 2.15
C ASN A 110 6.48 -3.55 0.80
N THR A 111 6.19 -2.49 0.05
CA THR A 111 6.61 -2.31 -1.34
C THR A 111 6.97 -0.85 -1.53
N THR A 112 8.24 -0.63 -1.79
CA THR A 112 8.78 0.71 -2.02
C THR A 112 8.22 1.34 -3.28
N TYR A 113 7.80 2.59 -3.16
CA TYR A 113 7.58 3.45 -4.30
C TYR A 113 8.93 3.85 -4.93
N THR A 114 9.18 3.40 -6.16
CA THR A 114 10.34 3.81 -6.96
C THR A 114 9.90 4.36 -8.32
N LEU A 115 10.75 5.18 -8.95
CA LEU A 115 10.52 5.69 -10.29
C LEU A 115 10.30 4.54 -11.29
N SER A 116 11.19 3.55 -11.30
CA SER A 116 11.11 2.42 -12.24
C SER A 116 9.83 1.60 -12.08
N ARG A 117 9.39 1.35 -10.84
CA ARG A 117 8.12 0.64 -10.58
C ARG A 117 6.93 1.45 -11.07
N ASN A 118 6.95 2.76 -10.90
CA ASN A 118 5.86 3.63 -11.35
C ASN A 118 5.82 3.75 -12.87
N THR A 119 6.94 4.07 -13.52
CA THR A 119 6.97 4.35 -14.96
C THR A 119 6.99 3.10 -15.84
N SER A 120 7.69 2.04 -15.42
CA SER A 120 7.87 0.85 -16.28
C SER A 120 6.80 -0.21 -16.08
N LEU A 121 6.12 -0.21 -14.93
CA LEU A 121 5.05 -1.18 -14.64
C LEU A 121 3.64 -0.58 -14.80
N HIS A 122 3.53 0.72 -15.11
CA HIS A 122 2.25 1.45 -15.22
C HIS A 122 1.41 1.36 -13.94
N LEU A 123 2.07 1.56 -12.80
CA LEU A 123 1.49 1.45 -11.47
C LEU A 123 1.53 2.78 -10.74
N SER A 124 0.47 3.09 -10.00
CA SER A 124 0.40 4.22 -9.08
C SER A 124 0.64 3.77 -7.64
N PHE A 125 1.46 4.52 -6.90
CA PHE A 125 1.84 4.23 -5.51
C PHE A 125 1.42 5.35 -4.58
N HIS A 126 0.21 5.27 -4.02
CA HIS A 126 -0.31 6.36 -3.22
C HIS A 126 -1.27 5.86 -2.13
N PRO A 127 -1.19 6.43 -0.92
CA PRO A 127 -0.14 7.30 -0.37
C PRO A 127 0.93 6.47 0.36
N ILE A 128 2.04 7.10 0.77
CA ILE A 128 3.05 6.40 1.59
C ILE A 128 2.44 6.08 2.95
N THR A 129 2.25 4.79 3.24
CA THR A 129 1.64 4.32 4.49
C THR A 129 2.70 4.09 5.56
N TYR A 130 3.93 3.78 5.17
CA TYR A 130 5.05 3.57 6.07
C TYR A 130 6.37 4.06 5.44
N TYR A 131 7.10 4.93 6.14
CA TYR A 131 8.43 5.39 5.75
C TYR A 131 9.49 4.49 6.39
N ASP A 132 10.29 3.82 5.57
CA ASP A 132 11.37 2.95 6.02
C ASP A 132 12.71 3.29 5.34
N GLY A 133 13.74 2.51 5.66
CA GLY A 133 14.99 2.44 4.94
C GLY A 133 15.66 1.09 5.16
N GLN A 134 16.46 0.67 4.19
CA GLN A 134 17.16 -0.61 4.27
C GLN A 134 18.30 -0.56 5.29
N GLY A 135 18.45 -1.63 6.07
CA GLY A 135 19.54 -1.81 7.02
C GLY A 135 20.17 -3.20 6.94
N PHE A 136 20.93 -3.55 7.98
CA PHE A 136 21.65 -4.82 8.08
C PHE A 136 21.46 -5.46 9.44
N LEU A 137 21.17 -6.77 9.47
CA LEU A 137 21.13 -7.61 10.65
C LEU A 137 22.33 -8.55 10.66
N VAL A 138 23.07 -8.57 11.77
CA VAL A 138 24.27 -9.39 11.95
C VAL A 138 24.24 -10.11 13.30
N LYS A 139 25.00 -11.21 13.39
CA LYS A 139 25.17 -11.93 14.67
C LYS A 139 26.13 -11.13 15.55
N LYS A 140 25.79 -10.91 16.82
CA LYS A 140 26.64 -10.19 17.80
C LYS A 140 28.02 -10.82 17.95
N LYS A 141 28.15 -12.13 17.71
CA LYS A 141 29.43 -12.86 17.74
C LYS A 141 30.48 -12.32 16.76
N LEU A 142 30.05 -11.63 15.69
CA LEU A 142 30.96 -10.99 14.74
C LEU A 142 31.66 -9.76 15.34
N ASN A 143 31.17 -9.22 16.46
CA ASN A 143 31.71 -8.04 17.15
C ASN A 143 31.80 -6.79 16.24
N ILE A 144 30.86 -6.69 15.29
CA ILE A 144 30.72 -5.56 14.35
C ILE A 144 29.66 -4.61 14.87
N LYS A 145 29.96 -3.30 14.83
CA LYS A 145 29.05 -2.24 15.30
C LYS A 145 28.56 -1.31 14.19
N SER A 146 29.16 -1.39 13.01
CA SER A 146 28.83 -0.58 11.84
C SER A 146 28.89 -1.42 10.58
N ALA A 147 27.99 -1.16 9.63
CA ALA A 147 28.03 -1.78 8.31
C ALA A 147 29.31 -1.44 7.53
N LEU A 148 30.05 -0.38 7.92
CA LEU A 148 31.35 -0.01 7.35
C LEU A 148 32.49 -0.92 7.82
N GLU A 149 32.30 -1.67 8.90
CA GLU A 149 33.29 -2.64 9.40
C GLU A 149 33.16 -4.01 8.71
N LEU A 150 32.12 -4.19 7.88
CA LEU A 150 31.94 -5.42 7.09
C LEU A 150 33.04 -5.52 6.05
N SER A 151 33.61 -6.71 5.89
CA SER A 151 34.63 -7.01 4.89
C SER A 151 34.52 -8.47 4.46
N ASP A 152 34.49 -8.71 3.14
CA ASP A 152 34.39 -10.04 2.55
C ASP A 152 33.23 -10.86 3.11
N VAL A 153 32.02 -10.32 2.98
CA VAL A 153 30.81 -10.87 3.63
C VAL A 153 29.84 -11.51 2.66
N SER A 154 29.19 -12.57 3.14
CA SER A 154 28.03 -13.18 2.49
C SER A 154 26.74 -12.53 2.98
N ILE A 155 25.87 -12.14 2.05
CA ILE A 155 24.66 -11.34 2.33
C ILE A 155 23.43 -12.09 1.83
N CYS A 156 22.48 -12.34 2.71
CA CYS A 156 21.17 -12.88 2.38
C CYS A 156 20.17 -11.73 2.20
N THR A 157 19.41 -11.76 1.12
CA THR A 157 18.33 -10.80 0.84
C THR A 157 17.26 -11.45 -0.03
N TRP A 158 16.25 -10.69 -0.45
CA TRP A 158 15.15 -11.18 -1.28
C TRP A 158 15.37 -10.86 -2.76
N SER A 159 15.05 -11.81 -3.62
CA SER A 159 15.09 -11.66 -5.08
C SER A 159 14.04 -10.64 -5.54
N GLY A 160 14.38 -9.81 -6.53
CA GLY A 160 13.43 -8.85 -7.13
C GLY A 160 13.07 -7.65 -6.26
N THR A 161 13.91 -7.31 -5.28
CA THR A 161 13.74 -6.16 -4.38
C THR A 161 14.64 -4.97 -4.73
N THR A 162 14.32 -3.83 -4.12
CA THR A 162 15.25 -2.69 -4.02
C THR A 162 16.48 -3.08 -3.20
N ASP A 163 16.31 -3.93 -2.18
CA ASP A 163 17.37 -4.36 -1.27
C ASP A 163 18.62 -4.89 -1.95
N GLN A 164 18.44 -5.73 -2.98
CA GLN A 164 19.56 -6.31 -3.72
C GLN A 164 20.39 -5.25 -4.44
N LEU A 165 19.74 -4.29 -5.09
CA LEU A 165 20.40 -3.21 -5.84
C LEU A 165 21.12 -2.25 -4.89
N ASN A 166 20.41 -1.77 -3.87
CA ASN A 166 20.93 -0.86 -2.87
C ASN A 166 22.11 -1.46 -2.08
N ALA A 167 22.03 -2.73 -1.66
CA ALA A 167 23.14 -3.41 -0.99
C ALA A 167 24.35 -3.46 -1.93
N SER A 168 24.17 -3.89 -3.19
CA SER A 168 25.24 -3.88 -4.19
C SER A 168 25.90 -2.50 -4.30
N ASP A 169 25.10 -1.42 -4.39
CA ASP A 169 25.62 -0.06 -4.53
C ASP A 169 26.34 0.42 -3.26
N TYR A 170 25.81 0.10 -2.08
CA TYR A 170 26.46 0.42 -0.80
C TYR A 170 27.81 -0.29 -0.66
N PHE A 171 27.89 -1.61 -0.84
CA PHE A 171 29.15 -2.35 -0.69
C PHE A 171 30.18 -1.94 -1.75
N LYS A 172 29.76 -1.70 -3.01
CA LYS A 172 30.65 -1.18 -4.07
C LYS A 172 31.20 0.20 -3.75
N SER A 173 30.34 1.14 -3.35
CA SER A 173 30.76 2.52 -3.04
C SER A 173 31.72 2.63 -1.86
N HIS A 174 31.71 1.63 -0.97
CA HIS A 174 32.62 1.55 0.19
C HIS A 174 33.82 0.60 -0.04
N ASN A 175 34.01 0.06 -1.24
CA ASN A 175 35.06 -0.89 -1.59
C ASN A 175 35.10 -2.14 -0.68
N ILE A 176 33.93 -2.61 -0.25
CA ILE A 176 33.79 -3.79 0.58
C ILE A 176 33.53 -4.99 -0.34
N ALA A 177 34.32 -6.04 -0.23
CA ALA A 177 34.08 -7.30 -0.94
C ALA A 177 32.82 -7.99 -0.39
N TYR A 178 31.96 -8.49 -1.27
CA TYR A 178 30.69 -9.08 -0.88
C TYR A 178 30.18 -10.14 -1.87
N LYS A 179 29.31 -11.02 -1.39
CA LYS A 179 28.54 -11.96 -2.20
C LYS A 179 27.07 -11.98 -1.76
N ILE A 180 26.15 -11.65 -2.68
CA ILE A 180 24.71 -11.68 -2.41
C ILE A 180 24.12 -13.04 -2.77
N PHE A 181 23.35 -13.60 -1.84
CA PHE A 181 22.45 -14.73 -2.03
C PHE A 181 21.01 -14.20 -1.92
N ALA A 182 20.30 -14.19 -3.06
CA ALA A 182 18.92 -13.73 -3.13
C ALA A 182 17.96 -14.94 -3.11
N TYR A 183 16.90 -14.84 -2.31
CA TYR A 183 15.87 -15.88 -2.17
C TYR A 183 14.50 -15.33 -2.52
N ASP A 184 13.58 -16.19 -2.96
CA ASP A 184 12.25 -15.74 -3.41
C ASP A 184 11.30 -15.46 -2.23
N LYS A 185 11.54 -16.08 -1.07
CA LYS A 185 10.73 -15.95 0.15
C LYS A 185 11.56 -15.46 1.33
N GLU A 186 10.92 -14.66 2.19
CA GLU A 186 11.54 -14.15 3.42
C GLU A 186 12.03 -15.29 4.33
N GLU A 187 11.17 -16.28 4.57
CA GLU A 187 11.44 -17.42 5.46
C GLU A 187 12.71 -18.18 5.04
N GLU A 188 12.96 -18.29 3.73
CA GLU A 188 14.14 -18.95 3.18
C GLU A 188 15.40 -18.10 3.41
N ALA A 189 15.33 -16.79 3.16
CA ALA A 189 16.45 -15.88 3.32
C ALA A 189 16.88 -15.75 4.80
N ILE A 190 15.91 -15.58 5.72
CA ILE A 190 16.21 -15.47 7.16
C ILE A 190 16.69 -16.82 7.73
N SER A 191 16.18 -17.95 7.25
CA SER A 191 16.66 -19.28 7.65
C SER A 191 18.08 -19.56 7.15
N ALA A 192 18.44 -19.10 5.95
CA ALA A 192 19.79 -19.21 5.42
C ALA A 192 20.80 -18.40 6.26
N TYR A 193 20.41 -17.19 6.67
CA TYR A 193 21.16 -16.38 7.61
C TYR A 193 21.28 -17.04 9.00
N GLU A 194 20.18 -17.56 9.55
CA GLU A 194 20.20 -18.27 10.85
C GLU A 194 21.18 -19.45 10.80
N GLY A 195 21.14 -20.21 9.71
CA GLY A 195 22.00 -21.36 9.43
C GLY A 195 23.43 -21.05 8.98
N ASP A 196 23.93 -19.82 9.19
CA ASP A 196 25.31 -19.40 8.89
C ASP A 196 25.69 -19.52 7.40
N ARG A 197 24.73 -19.54 6.45
CA ARG A 197 25.03 -19.42 5.01
C ARG A 197 25.36 -17.99 4.59
N CYS A 198 24.91 -17.02 5.37
CA CYS A 198 25.18 -15.60 5.20
C CYS A 198 25.63 -14.98 6.52
N ASP A 199 26.62 -14.11 6.47
CA ASP A 199 27.10 -13.31 7.60
C ASP A 199 26.12 -12.17 7.95
N VAL A 200 25.45 -11.67 6.90
CA VAL A 200 24.54 -10.51 6.97
C VAL A 200 23.19 -10.86 6.37
N TYR A 201 22.12 -10.40 7.00
CA TYR A 201 20.79 -10.35 6.41
C TYR A 201 20.39 -8.89 6.17
N THR A 202 19.90 -8.55 4.98
CA THR A 202 19.53 -7.17 4.63
C THR A 202 18.16 -7.09 3.98
N THR A 203 17.37 -6.14 4.50
CA THR A 203 16.08 -5.68 3.99
C THR A 203 15.69 -4.38 4.72
N ASP A 204 14.48 -3.90 4.51
CA ASP A 204 13.84 -2.80 5.23
C ASP A 204 13.99 -2.94 6.75
N GLN A 205 14.32 -1.86 7.46
CA GLN A 205 14.62 -1.92 8.89
C GLN A 205 13.44 -2.46 9.70
N SER A 206 12.20 -2.10 9.34
CA SER A 206 11.01 -2.63 10.03
C SER A 206 10.90 -4.15 9.90
N ALA A 207 11.18 -4.70 8.71
CA ALA A 207 11.23 -6.14 8.48
C ALA A 207 12.40 -6.76 9.26
N LEU A 208 13.57 -6.12 9.34
CA LEU A 208 14.67 -6.61 10.19
C LEU A 208 14.26 -6.72 11.67
N TYR A 209 13.52 -5.75 12.20
CA TYR A 209 13.00 -5.82 13.58
C TYR A 209 12.08 -7.02 13.76
N THR A 210 11.18 -7.26 12.81
CA THR A 210 10.18 -8.32 12.94
C THR A 210 10.75 -9.71 12.66
N SER A 211 11.55 -9.88 11.60
CA SER A 211 12.24 -11.15 11.30
C SER A 211 13.26 -11.53 12.36
N ARG A 212 13.93 -10.57 13.02
CA ARG A 212 14.85 -10.90 14.14
C ARG A 212 14.13 -11.66 15.25
N LEU A 213 12.87 -11.32 15.55
CA LEU A 213 12.09 -11.98 16.60
C LEU A 213 11.63 -13.39 16.23
N THR A 214 11.71 -13.79 14.95
CA THR A 214 11.37 -15.15 14.52
C THR A 214 12.56 -16.12 14.61
N LEU A 215 13.78 -15.60 14.79
CA LEU A 215 14.99 -16.39 15.00
C LEU A 215 14.91 -17.15 16.33
N LYS A 216 15.59 -18.29 16.42
CA LYS A 216 15.64 -19.13 17.64
C LYS A 216 16.22 -18.39 18.84
N LYS A 217 17.13 -17.43 18.60
CA LYS A 217 17.80 -16.66 19.64
C LYS A 217 17.89 -15.17 19.28
N PRO A 218 16.76 -14.44 19.30
CA PRO A 218 16.70 -13.06 18.80
C PRO A 218 17.76 -12.13 19.41
N ASP A 219 18.07 -12.32 20.69
CA ASP A 219 19.04 -11.49 21.44
C ASP A 219 20.50 -11.68 21.01
N GLU A 220 20.82 -12.73 20.24
CA GLU A 220 22.16 -12.92 19.65
C GLU A 220 22.37 -12.09 18.38
N HIS A 221 21.37 -11.34 17.93
CA HIS A 221 21.42 -10.55 16.69
C HIS A 221 21.27 -9.05 16.97
N ILE A 222 21.92 -8.25 16.13
CA ILE A 222 21.87 -6.78 16.21
C ILE A 222 21.60 -6.20 14.82
N ILE A 223 20.73 -5.20 14.77
CA ILE A 223 20.52 -4.37 13.58
C ILE A 223 21.57 -3.26 13.66
N LEU A 224 22.38 -3.13 12.62
CA LEU A 224 23.41 -2.11 12.52
C LEU A 224 22.77 -0.71 12.32
N PRO A 225 23.46 0.37 12.74
CA PRO A 225 22.87 1.70 12.78
C PRO A 225 22.66 2.34 11.40
N GLU A 226 23.38 1.88 10.37
CA GLU A 226 23.31 2.46 9.03
C GLU A 226 21.96 2.19 8.35
N ILE A 227 21.38 3.24 7.80
CA ILE A 227 20.25 3.20 6.86
C ILE A 227 20.78 3.63 5.50
N ILE A 228 20.75 2.73 4.53
CA ILE A 228 21.46 2.93 3.24
C ILE A 228 20.56 3.42 2.11
N SER A 229 19.25 3.39 2.30
CA SER A 229 18.28 3.74 1.27
C SER A 229 17.04 4.42 1.84
N LYS A 230 16.23 5.01 0.96
CA LYS A 230 14.90 5.52 1.27
C LYS A 230 13.89 4.50 0.76
N GLU A 231 13.10 3.92 1.66
CA GLU A 231 12.12 2.89 1.33
C GLU A 231 10.71 3.35 1.72
N PRO A 232 10.11 4.34 1.03
CA PRO A 232 8.73 4.73 1.25
C PRO A 232 7.78 3.63 0.78
N LEU A 233 7.17 2.91 1.71
CA LEU A 233 6.23 1.83 1.45
C LEU A 233 4.85 2.41 1.17
N ALA A 234 4.27 2.02 0.04
CA ALA A 234 2.97 2.49 -0.40
C ALA A 234 2.18 1.35 -1.05
N PRO A 235 0.84 1.33 -0.90
CA PRO A 235 0.01 0.43 -1.67
C PRO A 235 0.11 0.79 -3.16
N ALA A 236 0.08 -0.23 -4.00
CA ALA A 236 0.11 -0.07 -5.45
C ALA A 236 -1.24 -0.44 -6.10
N VAL A 237 -1.60 0.34 -7.11
CA VAL A 237 -2.74 0.08 -8.00
C VAL A 237 -2.37 0.37 -9.45
N LEU A 238 -3.22 -0.04 -10.39
CA LEU A 238 -3.11 0.38 -11.78
C LEU A 238 -3.30 1.90 -11.89
N GLU A 239 -2.50 2.55 -12.73
CA GLU A 239 -2.51 4.02 -12.87
C GLU A 239 -3.74 4.56 -13.64
N ASN A 240 -4.56 3.69 -14.20
CA ASN A 240 -5.64 4.03 -15.13
C ASN A 240 -7.01 4.31 -14.46
N ASP A 241 -7.12 4.21 -13.13
CA ASP A 241 -8.36 4.50 -12.40
C ASP A 241 -8.12 5.56 -11.31
N THR A 242 -8.36 6.82 -11.67
CA THR A 242 -8.20 7.96 -10.75
C THR A 242 -9.16 7.91 -9.56
N GLN A 243 -10.39 7.41 -9.74
CA GLN A 243 -11.32 7.29 -8.62
C GLN A 243 -10.79 6.30 -7.59
N TRP A 244 -10.28 5.16 -8.04
CA TRP A 244 -9.69 4.15 -7.16
C TRP A 244 -8.45 4.66 -6.43
N ILE A 245 -7.55 5.35 -7.13
CA ILE A 245 -6.38 6.01 -6.55
C ILE A 245 -6.80 7.00 -5.46
N ASN A 246 -7.82 7.81 -5.73
CA ASN A 246 -8.34 8.78 -4.77
C ASN A 246 -8.92 8.10 -3.54
N ILE A 247 -9.71 7.03 -3.69
CA ILE A 247 -10.27 6.27 -2.56
C ILE A 247 -9.16 5.75 -1.65
N ILE A 248 -8.13 5.12 -2.21
CA ILE A 248 -7.01 4.57 -1.44
C ILE A 248 -6.26 5.68 -0.70
N SER A 249 -5.99 6.79 -1.40
CA SER A 249 -5.34 7.97 -0.82
C SER A 249 -6.13 8.52 0.36
N TRP A 250 -7.43 8.75 0.17
CA TRP A 250 -8.29 9.34 1.20
C TRP A 250 -8.57 8.38 2.36
N VAL A 251 -8.57 7.06 2.15
CA VAL A 251 -8.65 6.08 3.24
C VAL A 251 -7.46 6.24 4.19
N HIS A 252 -6.22 6.28 3.68
CA HIS A 252 -5.04 6.52 4.53
C HIS A 252 -5.08 7.89 5.19
N PHE A 253 -5.39 8.94 4.42
CA PHE A 253 -5.48 10.29 4.97
C PHE A 253 -6.56 10.42 6.04
N ALA A 254 -7.65 9.64 5.98
CA ALA A 254 -8.62 9.59 7.05
C ALA A 254 -8.06 8.95 8.32
N LEU A 255 -7.28 7.87 8.21
CA LEU A 255 -6.62 7.25 9.35
C LEU A 255 -5.69 8.24 10.06
N VAL A 256 -4.91 9.01 9.29
CA VAL A 256 -3.97 10.02 9.82
C VAL A 256 -4.71 11.24 10.39
N ASN A 257 -5.71 11.79 9.68
CA ASN A 257 -6.53 12.90 10.20
C ASN A 257 -7.26 12.50 11.49
N ALA A 258 -7.78 11.28 11.60
CA ALA A 258 -8.42 10.80 12.83
C ALA A 258 -7.45 10.77 14.00
N GLU A 259 -6.20 10.31 13.79
CA GLU A 259 -5.17 10.35 14.84
C GLU A 259 -4.86 11.81 15.23
N GLU A 260 -4.75 12.71 14.26
CA GLU A 260 -4.50 14.14 14.50
C GLU A 260 -5.64 14.82 15.28
N PHE A 261 -6.89 14.45 15.00
CA PHE A 261 -8.07 14.93 15.73
C PHE A 261 -8.29 14.23 17.08
N GLY A 262 -7.51 13.21 17.41
CA GLY A 262 -7.72 12.40 18.62
C GLY A 262 -8.98 11.53 18.56
N ILE A 263 -9.48 11.22 17.36
CA ILE A 263 -10.60 10.32 17.13
C ILE A 263 -10.06 8.89 17.11
N THR A 264 -10.59 8.04 17.97
CA THR A 264 -10.19 6.64 18.14
C THR A 264 -11.36 5.71 17.86
N LYS A 265 -11.07 4.42 17.69
CA LYS A 265 -12.13 3.40 17.58
C LYS A 265 -13.10 3.44 18.77
N GLU A 266 -12.59 3.75 19.96
CA GLU A 266 -13.38 3.80 21.19
C GLU A 266 -14.28 5.04 21.27
N ASN A 267 -13.78 6.21 20.86
CA ASN A 267 -14.50 7.48 21.05
C ASN A 267 -15.29 7.97 19.82
N VAL A 268 -15.13 7.34 18.65
CA VAL A 268 -15.70 7.84 17.39
C VAL A 268 -17.22 8.05 17.46
N ASP A 269 -17.96 7.19 18.16
CA ASP A 269 -19.41 7.34 18.33
C ASP A 269 -19.77 8.62 19.10
N LYS A 270 -18.96 8.99 20.10
CA LYS A 270 -19.12 10.23 20.86
C LYS A 270 -18.76 11.43 19.98
N MET A 271 -17.71 11.30 19.18
CA MET A 271 -17.24 12.36 18.27
C MET A 271 -18.24 12.72 17.17
N LEU A 272 -19.23 11.86 16.88
CA LEU A 272 -20.35 12.21 15.99
C LEU A 272 -21.14 13.43 16.47
N ASN A 273 -21.12 13.72 17.77
CA ASN A 273 -21.79 14.87 18.39
C ASN A 273 -20.85 16.04 18.67
N SER A 274 -19.59 15.99 18.20
CA SER A 274 -18.63 17.09 18.39
C SER A 274 -19.14 18.35 17.73
N ASP A 275 -18.96 19.51 18.37
CA ASP A 275 -19.28 20.82 17.80
C ASP A 275 -18.19 21.39 16.88
N GLU A 276 -17.00 20.79 16.89
CA GLU A 276 -15.87 21.20 16.08
C GLU A 276 -16.17 21.00 14.57
N PRO A 277 -16.17 22.07 13.75
CA PRO A 277 -16.55 21.97 12.34
C PRO A 277 -15.71 20.97 11.54
N ALA A 278 -14.40 20.89 11.79
CA ALA A 278 -13.51 19.95 11.14
C ALA A 278 -13.90 18.49 11.43
N ILE A 279 -14.28 18.17 12.68
CA ILE A 279 -14.72 16.83 13.08
C ILE A 279 -16.10 16.51 12.49
N LYS A 280 -17.05 17.46 12.49
CA LYS A 280 -18.36 17.28 11.85
C LYS A 280 -18.21 16.94 10.37
N ARG A 281 -17.37 17.68 9.64
CA ARG A 281 -17.09 17.44 8.22
C ARG A 281 -16.44 16.08 8.00
N PHE A 282 -15.38 15.80 8.75
CA PHE A 282 -14.64 14.55 8.68
C PHE A 282 -15.54 13.33 8.88
N LEU A 283 -16.45 13.35 9.87
CA LEU A 283 -17.34 12.24 10.19
C LEU A 283 -18.63 12.21 9.37
N GLY A 284 -18.77 13.04 8.33
CA GLY A 284 -19.94 13.05 7.46
C GLY A 284 -21.22 13.60 8.14
N ARG A 285 -21.07 14.52 9.11
CA ARG A 285 -22.17 15.17 9.84
C ARG A 285 -22.42 16.61 9.41
N GLU A 286 -21.58 17.16 8.54
CA GLU A 286 -21.81 18.49 7.96
C GLU A 286 -22.99 18.44 6.96
N PRO A 287 -24.04 19.26 7.15
CA PRO A 287 -25.18 19.27 6.24
C PRO A 287 -24.76 19.64 4.81
N ARG A 288 -25.31 18.92 3.82
CA ARG A 288 -25.07 19.15 2.38
C ARG A 288 -23.61 18.95 1.94
N SER A 289 -22.82 18.20 2.70
CA SER A 289 -21.52 17.71 2.24
C SER A 289 -21.67 16.75 1.06
N ASN A 290 -20.69 16.75 0.17
CA ASN A 290 -20.57 15.85 -0.97
C ASN A 290 -19.18 15.19 -1.04
N LEU A 291 -18.45 15.17 0.08
CA LEU A 291 -17.07 14.68 0.11
C LEU A 291 -17.02 13.16 -0.07
N GLY A 292 -17.94 12.42 0.57
CA GLY A 292 -18.06 10.98 0.39
C GLY A 292 -18.55 10.62 -1.01
N SER A 293 -19.63 11.26 -1.47
CA SER A 293 -20.19 11.03 -2.81
C SER A 293 -19.24 11.44 -3.94
N GLY A 294 -18.39 12.45 -3.75
CA GLY A 294 -17.30 12.79 -4.66
C GLY A 294 -16.26 11.67 -4.84
N LEU A 295 -16.09 10.81 -3.83
CA LEU A 295 -15.28 9.58 -3.90
C LEU A 295 -16.08 8.36 -4.39
N GLY A 296 -17.38 8.48 -4.64
CA GLY A 296 -18.28 7.35 -4.91
C GLY A 296 -18.64 6.54 -3.65
N LEU A 297 -18.37 7.07 -2.46
CA LEU A 297 -18.66 6.45 -1.17
C LEU A 297 -19.85 7.14 -0.48
N THR A 298 -20.25 6.64 0.68
CA THR A 298 -21.23 7.33 1.54
C THR A 298 -20.54 8.43 2.34
N GLU A 299 -21.28 9.47 2.76
CA GLU A 299 -20.69 10.60 3.50
C GLU A 299 -20.04 10.21 4.83
N ASP A 300 -20.50 9.12 5.47
CA ASP A 300 -19.94 8.58 6.71
C ASP A 300 -18.73 7.65 6.51
N TRP A 301 -18.11 7.63 5.32
CA TRP A 301 -17.01 6.72 4.98
C TRP A 301 -15.85 6.74 6.00
N ALA A 302 -15.43 7.93 6.45
CA ALA A 302 -14.35 8.06 7.42
C ALA A 302 -14.76 7.52 8.80
N TYR A 303 -16.00 7.79 9.24
CA TYR A 303 -16.56 7.20 10.45
C TYR A 303 -16.50 5.66 10.40
N ARG A 304 -16.90 5.05 9.27
CA ARG A 304 -16.88 3.58 9.10
C ARG A 304 -15.49 2.99 9.22
N ILE A 305 -14.49 3.67 8.65
CA ILE A 305 -13.07 3.28 8.77
C ILE A 305 -12.68 3.27 10.25
N ILE A 306 -12.81 4.39 10.95
CA ILE A 306 -12.32 4.53 12.32
C ILE A 306 -13.07 3.59 13.27
N LYS A 307 -14.38 3.43 13.09
CA LYS A 307 -15.18 2.49 13.87
C LYS A 307 -14.71 1.03 13.71
N SER A 308 -14.23 0.68 12.53
CA SER A 308 -13.83 -0.69 12.19
C SER A 308 -12.40 -1.00 12.62
N VAL A 309 -11.45 -0.15 12.26
CA VAL A 309 -10.01 -0.43 12.39
C VAL A 309 -9.26 0.55 13.29
N GLY A 310 -9.89 1.63 13.73
CA GLY A 310 -9.22 2.71 14.45
C GLY A 310 -8.52 3.71 13.53
N ASN A 311 -7.76 4.62 14.13
CA ASN A 311 -6.92 5.58 13.43
C ASN A 311 -5.53 5.01 13.09
N TYR A 312 -4.69 5.80 12.41
CA TYR A 312 -3.34 5.37 11.98
C TYR A 312 -2.48 4.92 13.17
N GLY A 313 -2.49 5.68 14.27
CA GLY A 313 -1.76 5.35 15.48
C GLY A 313 -2.22 4.03 16.10
N GLU A 314 -3.53 3.78 16.18
CA GLU A 314 -4.07 2.51 16.69
C GLU A 314 -3.60 1.31 15.84
N ILE A 315 -3.66 1.43 14.51
CA ILE A 315 -3.16 0.40 13.57
C ILE A 315 -1.66 0.19 13.74
N PHE A 316 -0.87 1.26 13.83
CA PHE A 316 0.57 1.17 14.03
C PHE A 316 0.90 0.48 15.35
N GLU A 317 0.32 0.93 16.46
CA GLU A 317 0.67 0.43 17.80
C GLU A 317 0.30 -1.04 17.97
N SER A 318 -0.85 -1.49 17.45
CA SER A 318 -1.27 -2.89 17.55
C SER A 318 -0.40 -3.84 16.73
N ASN A 319 0.11 -3.38 15.58
CA ASN A 319 0.80 -4.24 14.62
C ASN A 319 2.32 -4.17 14.68
N LEU A 320 2.88 -2.99 14.96
CA LEU A 320 4.33 -2.70 14.88
C LEU A 320 4.87 -2.05 16.16
N GLY A 321 4.09 -1.18 16.78
CA GLY A 321 4.51 -0.35 17.90
C GLY A 321 4.49 -1.04 19.26
N SER A 322 4.23 -0.24 20.29
CA SER A 322 4.25 -0.62 21.70
C SER A 322 3.17 -1.63 22.09
N GLY A 323 2.10 -1.75 21.32
CA GLY A 323 1.06 -2.79 21.50
C GLY A 323 1.44 -4.14 20.89
N SER A 324 2.49 -4.21 20.08
CA SER A 324 2.96 -5.43 19.42
C SER A 324 4.18 -6.05 20.13
N PRO A 325 4.59 -7.28 19.80
CA PRO A 325 5.88 -7.83 20.24
C PRO A 325 7.11 -7.10 19.66
N PHE A 326 6.95 -6.37 18.55
CA PHE A 326 8.06 -5.78 17.80
C PHE A 326 8.60 -4.48 18.40
N LYS A 327 7.72 -3.70 19.08
CA LYS A 327 8.06 -2.46 19.77
C LYS A 327 8.81 -1.46 18.88
N ILE A 328 8.46 -1.40 17.59
CA ILE A 328 9.07 -0.49 16.63
C ILE A 328 8.65 0.94 16.99
N PRO A 329 9.58 1.87 17.22
CA PRO A 329 9.23 3.26 17.47
C PRO A 329 8.66 3.93 16.22
N ARG A 330 7.78 4.92 16.40
CA ARG A 330 7.13 5.63 15.30
C ARG A 330 8.12 6.30 14.34
N ASN A 331 9.19 6.93 14.84
CA ASN A 331 10.21 7.61 14.02
C ASN A 331 9.58 8.50 12.91
N TYR A 332 9.96 8.29 11.64
CA TYR A 332 9.39 8.98 10.48
C TYR A 332 7.88 8.75 10.30
N ASN A 333 7.32 7.69 10.88
CA ASN A 333 5.89 7.38 10.85
C ASN A 333 5.09 8.07 11.96
N ASN A 334 5.70 8.96 12.73
CA ASN A 334 4.95 9.83 13.64
C ASN A 334 4.14 10.88 12.84
N LEU A 335 3.13 11.47 13.49
CA LEU A 335 2.42 12.60 12.91
C LEU A 335 3.39 13.76 12.64
N TRP A 336 3.11 14.54 11.60
CA TRP A 336 3.91 15.72 11.25
C TRP A 336 4.04 16.72 12.40
N LYS A 337 2.96 16.93 13.17
CA LYS A 337 2.97 17.77 14.40
C LYS A 337 3.86 17.24 15.52
N LYS A 338 4.29 15.97 15.42
CA LYS A 338 5.17 15.27 16.36
C LYS A 338 6.54 14.96 15.74
N GLY A 339 6.93 15.69 14.69
CA GLY A 339 8.24 15.58 14.05
C GLY A 339 8.39 14.41 13.07
N GLY A 340 7.31 13.72 12.72
CA GLY A 340 7.33 12.69 11.68
C GLY A 340 6.90 13.20 10.30
N LEU A 341 6.65 12.27 9.39
CA LEU A 341 6.30 12.52 7.98
C LEU A 341 4.86 12.13 7.63
N GLN A 342 4.11 11.54 8.57
CA GLN A 342 2.68 11.27 8.35
C GLN A 342 1.91 12.60 8.38
N TYR A 343 1.67 13.13 7.17
CA TYR A 343 0.98 14.37 6.90
C TYR A 343 -0.19 14.08 5.97
N ALA A 344 -1.42 14.28 6.46
CA ALA A 344 -2.61 14.11 5.64
C ALA A 344 -3.11 15.48 5.13
N PRO A 345 -3.49 15.57 3.85
CA PRO A 345 -4.28 16.69 3.36
C PRO A 345 -5.57 16.85 4.18
N PRO A 346 -6.09 18.09 4.31
CA PRO A 346 -7.30 18.34 5.06
C PRO A 346 -8.53 17.84 4.28
N VAL A 347 -9.50 17.26 4.98
CA VAL A 347 -10.79 16.81 4.42
C VAL A 347 -11.74 18.01 4.39
N LEU A 348 -11.76 18.78 3.29
CA LEU A 348 -12.54 20.03 3.13
C LEU A 348 -13.43 20.02 1.89
#